data_AF-A0AAV0K134-F1
#
_entry.id   AF-A0AAV0K134-F1
#
_cell.length_a   1.000
_cell.length_b   1.000
_cell.length_c   1.000
_cell.angle_alpha   90.00
_cell.angle_beta   90.00
_cell.angle_gamma   90.00
#
_symmetry.space_group_name_H-M   'P 1'
#
loop_
_entity.id
_entity.type
_entity.pdbx_description
1 polymer ?
#
loop_
_entity_poly.entity_id
_entity_poly.type
_entity_poly.pdbx_seq_one_letter_code
_entity_poly.pdbx_strand_id
1 'polypeptide(L)' 'MGEKEERMMMTGRHTVVDIFCVGCGSIVGWKYETAHEKAQKYKEGKSVLERFKVSGPDGSSYWANHEVSQHVGGSDADDV' A
#
# COMPACT_ATOMS: atom_id res chain seq x y z
N MET A 1 3.65 -6.13 -9.94
CA MET A 1 4.43 -6.76 -8.85
C MET A 1 5.64 -7.41 -9.48
N GLY A 2 6.76 -7.47 -8.76
CA GLY A 2 8.04 -7.97 -9.26
C GLY A 2 8.18 -9.49 -9.19
N GLU A 3 9.41 -9.95 -9.39
CA GLU A 3 9.76 -11.35 -9.22
C GLU A 3 9.87 -11.71 -7.72
N LYS A 4 9.78 -13.03 -7.44
CA LYS A 4 9.96 -13.56 -6.10
C LYS A 4 11.45 -13.58 -5.77
N GLU A 5 11.84 -12.86 -4.74
CA GLU A 5 13.23 -12.77 -4.28
C GLU A 5 13.34 -13.30 -2.85
N GLU A 6 14.39 -14.09 -2.58
CA GLU A 6 14.73 -14.49 -1.22
C GLU A 6 15.58 -13.41 -0.55
N ARG A 7 15.08 -12.82 0.54
CA ARG A 7 15.71 -11.71 1.26
C ARG A 7 15.93 -12.09 2.72
N MET A 8 17.17 -11.94 3.20
CA MET A 8 17.49 -12.06 4.61
C MET A 8 17.11 -10.77 5.34
N MET A 9 16.28 -10.88 6.38
CA MET A 9 15.80 -9.75 7.17
C MET A 9 16.12 -9.96 8.66
N MET A 10 15.85 -8.95 9.50
CA MET A 10 16.08 -9.05 10.95
C MET A 10 15.34 -10.23 11.60
N THR A 11 14.16 -10.59 11.08
CA THR A 11 13.36 -11.70 11.60
C THR A 11 13.55 -12.98 10.80
N GLY A 12 14.68 -13.12 10.11
CA GLY A 12 15.01 -14.30 9.31
C GLY A 12 14.71 -14.19 7.83
N ARG A 13 14.73 -15.34 7.17
CA ARG A 13 14.63 -15.46 5.71
C ARG A 13 13.19 -15.41 5.22
N HIS A 14 12.96 -14.61 4.19
CA HIS A 14 11.64 -14.43 3.58
C HIS A 14 11.74 -14.45 2.05
N THR A 15 10.75 -15.04 1.39
CA THR A 15 10.49 -14.78 -0.03
C THR A 15 9.56 -13.57 -0.12
N VAL A 16 9.99 -12.54 -0.82
CA VAL A 16 9.24 -11.29 -1.00
C VAL A 16 9.07 -10.95 -2.47
N VAL A 17 8.11 -10.08 -2.76
CA VAL A 17 7.85 -9.55 -4.09
C VAL A 17 7.76 -8.04 -4.01
N ASP A 18 8.52 -7.35 -4.85
CA ASP A 18 8.50 -5.89 -4.89
C ASP A 18 7.17 -5.35 -5.46
N ILE A 19 6.72 -4.24 -4.88
CA ILE A 19 5.51 -3.53 -5.25
C ILE A 19 5.90 -2.28 -6.01
N PHE A 20 5.34 -2.13 -7.21
CA PHE A 20 5.63 -1.04 -8.13
C PHE A 20 4.44 -0.10 -8.19
N CYS A 21 4.70 1.21 -8.21
CA CYS A 21 3.68 2.20 -8.53
C CYS A 21 3.29 2.07 -10.01
N VAL A 22 1.99 1.96 -10.30
CA VAL A 22 1.50 1.86 -11.69
C VAL A 22 1.72 3.16 -12.47
N GLY A 23 1.71 4.32 -11.79
CA GLY A 23 1.86 5.62 -12.43
C GLY A 23 3.29 5.94 -12.86
N CYS A 24 4.29 5.61 -12.05
CA CYS A 24 5.69 5.99 -12.30
C CYS A 24 6.68 4.82 -12.36
N GLY A 25 6.24 3.59 -12.09
CA GLY A 25 7.09 2.40 -12.14
C GLY A 25 8.11 2.28 -11.01
N SER A 26 8.14 3.19 -10.03
CA SER A 26 9.08 3.11 -8.90
C SER A 26 8.67 2.01 -7.90
N ILE A 27 9.67 1.43 -7.22
CA ILE A 27 9.43 0.49 -6.12
C ILE A 27 8.98 1.27 -4.89
N VAL A 28 7.78 0.99 -4.41
CA VAL A 28 7.14 1.66 -3.26
C VAL A 28 7.09 0.78 -2.00
N GLY A 29 7.50 -0.49 -2.11
CA GLY A 29 7.48 -1.42 -1.01
C GLY A 29 7.61 -2.87 -1.47
N TRP A 30 7.27 -3.81 -0.58
CA TRP A 30 7.32 -5.25 -0.85
C TRP A 30 6.17 -5.99 -0.14
N LYS A 31 5.84 -7.17 -0.64
CA LYS A 31 4.91 -8.11 -0.01
C LYS A 31 5.64 -9.38 0.41
N TYR A 32 5.30 -9.94 1.55
CA TYR A 32 5.78 -11.27 1.95
C TYR A 32 4.97 -12.35 1.23
N GLU A 33 5.65 -13.16 0.42
CA GLU A 33 5.06 -14.35 -0.19
C GLU A 33 5.23 -15.57 0.70
N THR A 34 6.41 -15.72 1.33
CA THR A 34 6.68 -16.84 2.23
C THR A 34 7.63 -16.42 3.33
N ALA A 35 7.34 -16.83 4.56
CA ALA A 35 8.25 -16.73 5.70
C ALA A 35 8.75 -18.14 6.05
N HIS A 36 10.07 -18.33 6.14
CA HIS A 36 10.61 -19.67 6.42
C HIS A 36 10.45 -20.09 7.88
N GLU A 37 10.33 -19.12 8.78
CA GLU A 37 10.14 -19.37 10.21
C GLU A 37 8.65 -19.39 10.58
N LYS A 38 8.23 -20.41 11.34
CA LYS A 38 6.84 -20.58 11.78
C LYS A 38 6.32 -19.36 12.54
N ALA A 39 7.18 -18.75 13.37
CA ALA A 39 6.85 -17.54 14.13
C ALA A 39 6.58 -16.31 13.26
N GLN A 40 7.01 -16.32 11.98
CA GLN A 40 6.86 -15.20 11.05
C GLN A 40 5.75 -15.44 10.00
N LYS A 41 5.08 -16.60 10.01
CA LYS A 41 4.01 -16.94 9.05
C LYS A 41 2.86 -15.93 9.01
N TYR A 42 2.62 -15.23 10.13
CA TYR A 42 1.62 -14.16 10.19
C TYR A 42 1.92 -12.97 9.25
N LYS A 43 3.12 -12.88 8.70
CA LYS A 43 3.53 -11.86 7.71
C LYS A 43 3.17 -12.24 6.28
N GLU A 44 3.02 -13.52 5.98
CA GLU A 44 2.68 -13.97 4.63
C GLU A 44 1.38 -13.31 4.15
N GLY A 45 1.38 -12.81 2.92
CA GLY A 45 0.28 -12.04 2.37
C GLY A 45 0.30 -10.54 2.72
N LYS A 46 1.03 -10.12 3.76
CA LYS A 46 1.11 -8.70 4.17
C LYS A 46 2.11 -7.92 3.34
N SER A 47 1.87 -6.61 3.24
CA SER A 47 2.70 -5.67 2.51
C SER A 47 3.32 -4.63 3.45
N VAL A 48 4.55 -4.23 3.12
CA VAL A 48 5.25 -3.11 3.72
C VAL A 48 5.42 -2.06 2.63
N LEU A 49 4.93 -0.85 2.88
CA LEU A 49 5.07 0.28 1.97
C LEU A 49 5.90 1.37 2.62
N GLU A 50 6.76 2.00 1.82
CA GLU A 50 7.58 3.12 2.26
C GLU A 50 6.76 4.41 2.19
N ARG A 51 6.34 4.93 3.35
CA ARG A 51 5.49 6.13 3.45
C ARG A 51 6.02 7.29 2.62
N PHE A 52 7.32 7.55 2.64
CA PHE A 52 7.91 8.65 1.89
C PHE A 52 7.67 8.53 0.38
N LYS A 53 7.75 7.31 -0.16
CA LYS A 53 7.53 7.04 -1.59
C LYS A 53 6.05 7.07 -1.98
N VAL A 54 5.18 6.94 -1.00
CA VAL A 54 3.72 6.86 -1.17
C VAL A 54 3.10 8.25 -0.96
N SER A 55 3.38 8.90 0.17
CA SER A 55 2.73 10.14 0.63
C SER A 55 3.65 11.35 0.71
N GLY A 56 4.91 11.25 0.27
CA GLY A 56 5.85 12.37 0.35
C GLY A 56 6.41 12.64 1.76
N PRO A 57 7.33 13.63 1.90
CA PRO A 57 8.03 13.97 3.15
C PRO A 57 7.11 14.43 4.28
N ASP A 58 5.96 15.01 3.96
CA ASP A 58 5.02 15.64 4.89
C ASP A 58 3.86 14.71 5.31
N GLY A 59 3.77 13.52 4.71
CA GLY A 59 2.71 12.56 5.02
C GLY A 59 1.33 13.00 4.53
N SER A 60 1.27 13.91 3.56
CA SER A 60 0.01 14.32 2.92
C SER A 60 -0.67 13.11 2.27
N SER A 61 -1.81 12.68 2.82
CA SER A 61 -2.55 11.51 2.38
C SER A 61 -3.31 11.79 1.08
N TYR A 62 -2.68 11.54 -0.07
CA TYR A 62 -3.30 11.68 -1.39
C TYR A 62 -4.56 10.79 -1.62
N TRP A 63 -4.87 9.86 -0.71
CA TRP A 63 -6.01 8.93 -0.78
C TRP A 63 -7.19 9.30 0.13
N ALA A 64 -7.04 10.23 1.07
CA ALA A 64 -8.15 10.68 1.93
C ALA A 64 -9.21 11.53 1.20
N ASN A 65 -9.00 11.80 -0.10
CA ASN A 65 -9.92 12.60 -0.90
C ASN A 65 -10.99 11.76 -1.64
N HIS A 66 -10.96 10.42 -1.57
CA HIS A 66 -11.93 9.58 -2.31
C HIS A 66 -13.19 9.20 -1.51
N GLU A 67 -13.38 9.75 -0.31
CA GLU A 67 -14.58 9.52 0.51
C GLU A 67 -15.56 10.71 0.57
N VAL A 68 -15.24 11.87 -0.02
CA VAL A 68 -16.20 13.00 -0.17
C VAL A 68 -16.74 13.03 -1.60
N SER A 69 -17.43 11.97 -2.00
CA SER A 69 -18.32 12.01 -3.19
C SER A 69 -19.54 11.11 -3.07
N GLN A 70 -19.92 10.66 -1.87
CA GLN A 70 -21.18 9.94 -1.69
C GLN A 70 -21.96 10.55 -0.52
N HIS A 71 -23.09 11.20 -0.85
CA HIS A 71 -24.34 11.39 -0.09
C HIS A 71 -24.58 12.58 0.90
N VAL A 72 -24.89 13.77 0.39
CA VAL A 72 -25.97 14.65 0.93
C VAL A 72 -26.16 15.74 -0.11
N GLY A 73 -27.33 16.10 -0.62
CA GLY A 73 -28.72 15.80 -0.38
C GLY A 73 -29.43 16.89 -1.18
N GLY A 74 -30.33 16.52 -2.09
CA GLY A 74 -31.03 17.50 -2.92
C GLY A 74 -31.85 18.47 -2.06
N SER A 75 -32.01 19.70 -2.54
CA SER A 75 -33.23 20.46 -2.28
C SER A 75 -33.54 21.33 -3.49
N ASP A 76 -34.82 21.27 -3.84
CA ASP A 76 -35.55 21.81 -4.97
C ASP A 76 -35.43 23.33 -5.17
N ALA A 77 -35.85 23.74 -6.37
CA ALA A 77 -35.94 25.11 -6.85
C ALA A 77 -36.90 25.99 -6.04
N ASP A 78 -36.71 27.31 -6.12
CA ASP A 78 -37.84 28.25 -6.26
C ASP A 78 -37.41 29.49 -7.06
N ASP A 79 -38.21 29.75 -8.08
CA ASP A 79 -38.23 30.85 -9.04
C ASP A 79 -39.02 32.03 -8.45
N VAL A 80 -38.45 33.26 -8.45
CA VAL A 80 -39.17 34.55 -8.56
C VAL A 80 -38.21 35.70 -8.90
#